data_AF-V6RYT5-F1
#
_entry.id   AF-V6RYT5-F1
#
_cell.length_a   1.000
_cell.length_b   1.000
_cell.length_c   1.000
_cell.angle_alpha   90.00
_cell.angle_beta   90.00
_cell.angle_gamma   90.00
#
_symmetry.space_group_name_H-M   'P 1'
#
loop_
_entity.id
_entity.type
_entity.pdbx_description
1 polymer ?
#
loop_
_entity_poly.entity_id
_entity_poly.type
_entity_poly.pdbx_seq_one_letter_code
_entity_poly.pdbx_strand_id
1 'polypeptide(L)'
;MIKGTVISFEENSFSVEKTEQFIADHDLACKTMRSNDFISLFEKYDFTILENPNDVLYNIIDFIGRWEDDEKGAEIIEVIKSDSACLFCNIGNPVVAYKWIYKYNKLRDLEGRIVYEKKFGFRFEFKNNQLSHYGYCNSFR
;
A
#
# COMPACT_ATOMS: atom_id res chain seq x y z
N MET A 1 -17.07 -6.39 -6.78
CA MET A 1 -16.86 -5.22 -5.90
C MET A 1 -16.02 -5.71 -4.73
N ILE A 2 -14.70 -5.45 -4.73
CA ILE A 2 -13.84 -5.88 -3.63
C ILE A 2 -13.95 -4.82 -2.54
N LYS A 3 -14.55 -5.22 -1.41
CA LYS A 3 -14.60 -4.45 -0.16
C LYS A 3 -13.19 -4.47 0.44
N GLY A 4 -12.67 -3.34 0.91
CA GLY A 4 -11.32 -3.31 1.51
C GLY A 4 -11.20 -4.26 2.70
N THR A 5 -10.06 -4.95 2.83
CA THR A 5 -9.78 -5.84 3.96
C THR A 5 -8.93 -5.14 5.01
N VAL A 6 -9.14 -5.49 6.28
CA VAL A 6 -8.33 -5.05 7.41
C VAL A 6 -7.88 -6.27 8.23
N ILE A 7 -6.67 -6.18 8.76
CA ILE A 7 -6.14 -7.02 9.85
C ILE A 7 -6.41 -6.28 11.15
N SER A 8 -6.93 -7.00 12.14
CA SER A 8 -7.06 -6.53 13.52
C SER A 8 -5.92 -7.10 14.36
N PHE A 9 -5.32 -6.28 15.21
CA PHE A 9 -4.28 -6.72 16.14
C PHE A 9 -4.86 -6.87 17.56
N GLU A 10 -4.29 -7.79 18.34
CA GLU A 10 -4.64 -7.91 19.75
C GLU A 10 -4.21 -6.66 20.53
N GLU A 11 -4.84 -6.43 21.68
CA GLU A 11 -4.51 -5.29 22.51
C GLU A 11 -3.05 -5.39 23.01
N ASN A 12 -2.28 -4.31 22.81
CA ASN A 12 -0.85 -4.21 23.10
C ASN A 12 0.10 -5.01 22.17
N SER A 13 -0.35 -5.58 21.03
CA SER A 13 0.57 -6.17 20.04
C SER A 13 1.52 -5.15 19.40
N PHE A 14 1.13 -3.87 19.43
CA PHE A 14 1.93 -2.73 18.99
C PHE A 14 2.19 -1.80 20.17
N SER A 15 3.47 -1.49 20.44
CA SER A 15 3.80 -0.31 21.25
C SER A 15 3.66 0.96 20.40
N VAL A 16 3.73 2.13 21.06
CA VAL A 16 3.76 3.42 20.36
C VAL A 16 5.01 3.49 19.46
N GLU A 17 6.19 3.10 19.95
CA GLU A 17 7.41 3.13 19.14
C GLU A 17 7.32 2.17 17.95
N LYS A 18 6.81 0.95 18.17
CA LYS A 18 6.61 -0.03 17.09
C LYS A 18 5.62 0.48 16.03
N THR A 19 4.61 1.26 16.46
CA THR A 19 3.62 1.87 15.56
C THR A 19 4.25 2.94 14.69
N GLU A 20 5.02 3.86 15.28
CA GLU A 20 5.73 4.91 14.54
C GLU A 20 6.72 4.31 13.55
N GLN A 21 7.45 3.27 13.98
CA GLN A 21 8.41 2.60 13.11
C GLN A 21 7.72 1.86 11.94
N PHE A 22 6.58 1.22 12.20
CA PHE A 22 5.79 0.60 11.13
C PHE A 22 5.32 1.61 10.09
N ILE A 23 4.81 2.76 10.52
CA ILE A 23 4.35 3.82 9.61
C ILE A 23 5.52 4.32 8.74
N ALA A 24 6.70 4.50 9.34
CA ALA A 24 7.90 4.94 8.60
C ALA A 24 8.37 3.89 7.59
N ASP A 25 8.47 2.61 8.00
CA ASP A 25 8.88 1.52 7.11
C ASP A 25 7.85 1.30 5.98
N HIS A 26 6.57 1.43 6.29
CA HIS A 26 5.50 1.37 5.30
C HIS A 26 5.61 2.50 4.27
N ASP A 27 5.91 3.73 4.71
CA ASP A 27 6.14 4.87 3.80
C ASP A 27 7.33 4.60 2.87
N LEU A 28 8.38 3.94 3.36
CA LEU A 28 9.52 3.52 2.54
C LEU A 28 9.12 2.46 1.51
N ALA A 29 8.36 1.43 1.89
CA ALA A 29 7.84 0.42 0.95
C ALA A 29 6.93 1.04 -0.12
N CYS A 30 6.13 2.05 0.25
CA CYS A 30 5.34 2.80 -0.72
C CYS A 30 6.20 3.61 -1.69
N LYS A 31 7.37 4.14 -1.28
CA LYS A 31 8.23 4.92 -2.19
C LYS A 31 8.82 4.09 -3.33
N THR A 32 8.98 2.79 -3.14
CA THR A 32 9.54 1.88 -4.15
C THR A 32 8.46 1.16 -4.95
N MET A 33 7.26 1.00 -4.39
CA MET A 33 6.14 0.24 -4.99
C MET A 33 6.50 -1.24 -5.28
N ARG A 34 7.53 -1.78 -4.64
CA ARG A 34 8.04 -3.14 -4.88
C ARG A 34 7.34 -4.17 -4.00
N SER A 35 6.88 -5.27 -4.61
CA SER A 35 6.25 -6.36 -3.86
C SER A 35 7.15 -6.91 -2.76
N ASN A 36 8.45 -7.05 -3.02
CA ASN A 36 9.40 -7.55 -2.01
C ASN A 36 9.50 -6.64 -0.78
N ASP A 37 9.38 -5.32 -0.95
CA ASP A 37 9.46 -4.38 0.17
C ASP A 37 8.23 -4.49 1.07
N PHE A 38 7.05 -4.77 0.51
CA PHE A 38 5.85 -5.08 1.29
C PHE A 38 5.91 -6.46 1.95
N ILE A 39 6.48 -7.47 1.29
CA ILE A 39 6.70 -8.80 1.89
C ILE A 39 7.62 -8.66 3.10
N SER A 40 8.78 -8.02 2.95
CA SER A 40 9.72 -7.80 4.04
C SER A 40 9.14 -6.94 5.17
N LEU A 41 8.28 -5.97 4.85
CA LEU A 41 7.53 -5.23 5.86
C LEU A 41 6.63 -6.16 6.68
N PHE A 42 5.83 -7.01 6.03
CA PHE A 42 4.92 -7.91 6.74
C PHE A 42 5.67 -8.93 7.60
N GLU A 43 6.77 -9.49 7.09
CA GLU A 43 7.66 -10.39 7.84
C GLU A 43 8.28 -9.69 9.05
N LYS A 44 8.79 -8.46 8.89
CA LYS A 44 9.42 -7.70 9.99
C LYS A 44 8.48 -7.47 11.17
N TYR A 45 7.19 -7.31 10.91
CA TYR A 45 6.19 -7.02 11.94
C TYR A 45 5.37 -8.24 12.38
N ASP A 46 5.74 -9.45 11.93
CA ASP A 46 5.04 -10.71 12.21
C ASP A 46 3.54 -10.66 11.83
N PHE A 47 3.23 -10.01 10.71
CA PHE A 47 1.86 -10.03 10.19
C PHE A 47 1.59 -11.43 9.67
N THR A 48 0.50 -12.04 10.14
CA THR A 48 0.11 -13.38 9.69
C THR A 48 -0.20 -13.31 8.19
N ILE A 49 0.70 -13.85 7.37
CA ILE A 49 0.48 -14.01 5.93
C ILE A 49 -0.48 -15.17 5.78
N LEU A 50 -1.77 -14.86 5.61
CA LEU A 50 -2.76 -15.88 5.33
C LEU A 50 -2.73 -16.08 3.83
N GLU A 51 -2.43 -17.29 3.35
CA GLU A 51 -2.47 -17.65 1.91
C GLU A 51 -3.94 -17.66 1.38
N ASN A 52 -4.66 -16.56 1.55
CA ASN A 52 -6.04 -16.36 1.17
C ASN A 52 -6.14 -15.10 0.29
N PRO A 53 -6.91 -15.12 -0.81
CA PRO A 53 -7.14 -13.92 -1.64
C PRO A 53 -7.79 -12.74 -0.89
N ASN A 54 -8.29 -12.94 0.33
CA ASN A 54 -8.74 -11.86 1.20
C ASN A 54 -7.62 -11.22 2.04
N ASP A 55 -6.39 -11.76 2.03
CA ASP A 55 -5.25 -11.21 2.77
C ASP A 55 -4.89 -9.83 2.24
N VAL A 56 -4.61 -8.92 3.18
CA VAL A 56 -4.14 -7.57 2.92
C VAL A 56 -2.86 -7.61 2.10
N LEU A 57 -1.90 -8.50 2.42
CA LEU A 57 -0.64 -8.59 1.67
C LEU A 57 -0.89 -9.01 0.22
N TYR A 58 -1.71 -10.05 0.03
CA TYR A 58 -2.06 -10.55 -1.30
C TYR A 58 -2.66 -9.45 -2.17
N ASN A 59 -3.61 -8.68 -1.64
CA ASN A 59 -4.26 -7.60 -2.39
C ASN A 59 -3.33 -6.43 -2.67
N ILE A 60 -2.41 -6.10 -1.75
CA ILE A 60 -1.36 -5.12 -2.00
C ILE A 60 -0.49 -5.60 -3.17
N ILE A 61 0.02 -6.83 -3.11
CA ILE A 61 0.91 -7.41 -4.12
C ILE A 61 0.21 -7.53 -5.48
N ASP A 62 -1.04 -7.99 -5.53
CA ASP A 62 -1.79 -8.09 -6.78
C ASP A 62 -2.02 -6.71 -7.41
N PHE A 63 -2.36 -5.71 -6.59
CA PHE A 63 -2.57 -4.35 -7.06
C PHE A 63 -1.30 -3.69 -7.57
N ILE A 64 -0.23 -3.71 -6.77
CA ILE A 64 1.04 -3.09 -7.18
C ILE A 64 1.68 -3.90 -8.29
N GLY A 65 1.51 -5.21 -8.28
CA GLY A 65 2.03 -6.16 -9.25
C GLY A 65 1.81 -5.74 -10.71
N ARG A 66 2.72 -6.20 -11.56
CA ARG A 66 2.73 -5.94 -13.02
C ARG A 66 3.04 -4.49 -13.42
N TRP A 67 3.74 -3.73 -12.56
CA TRP A 67 4.32 -2.44 -12.96
C TRP A 67 5.82 -2.53 -13.25
N GLU A 68 6.56 -3.35 -12.49
CA GLU A 68 7.96 -3.68 -12.80
C GLU A 68 7.97 -4.61 -14.00
N ASP A 69 8.38 -4.06 -15.15
CA ASP A 69 8.68 -4.79 -16.36
C ASP A 69 10.13 -4.46 -16.73
N ASP A 70 11.03 -5.37 -16.38
CA ASP A 70 12.47 -5.20 -16.56
C ASP A 70 12.86 -5.06 -18.04
N GLU A 71 12.10 -5.70 -18.93
CA GLU A 71 12.29 -5.59 -20.38
C GLU A 71 11.94 -4.18 -20.87
N LYS A 72 10.92 -3.55 -20.27
CA LYS A 72 10.48 -2.19 -20.58
C LYS A 72 11.19 -1.09 -19.77
N GLY A 73 11.89 -1.45 -18.69
CA GLY A 73 12.64 -0.53 -17.84
C GLY A 73 11.74 0.47 -17.13
N ALA A 74 10.91 -0.04 -16.20
CA ALA A 74 10.04 0.76 -15.36
C ALA A 74 10.82 1.73 -14.46
N GLU A 75 10.35 2.97 -14.36
CA GLU A 75 10.90 4.01 -13.48
C GLU A 75 9.76 4.79 -12.83
N ILE A 76 9.78 4.90 -11.50
CA ILE A 76 8.92 5.80 -10.75
C ILE A 76 9.44 7.22 -10.93
N ILE A 77 8.57 8.10 -11.42
CA ILE A 77 8.82 9.54 -11.59
C ILE A 77 8.49 10.27 -10.30
N GLU A 78 7.34 9.93 -9.70
CA GLU A 78 6.82 10.64 -8.54
C GLU A 78 5.94 9.73 -7.68
N VAL A 79 6.01 9.92 -6.35
CA VAL A 79 5.09 9.31 -5.38
C VAL A 79 4.44 10.43 -4.58
N ILE A 80 3.12 10.54 -4.71
CA ILE A 80 2.33 11.55 -4.01
C ILE A 80 1.56 10.86 -2.88
N LYS A 81 1.80 11.31 -1.65
CA LYS A 81 1.06 10.90 -0.46
C LYS A 81 0.00 11.95 -0.12
N SER A 82 -1.21 11.52 0.20
CA SER A 82 -2.31 12.41 0.56
C SER A 82 -3.26 11.78 1.56
N ASP A 83 -3.87 12.60 2.41
CA ASP A 83 -4.97 12.17 3.25
C ASP A 83 -6.26 12.09 2.40
N SER A 84 -7.02 11.03 2.59
CA SER A 84 -8.26 10.73 1.88
C SER A 84 -9.27 10.07 2.83
N ALA A 85 -10.46 9.78 2.31
CA ALA A 85 -11.52 9.08 3.01
C ALA A 85 -12.07 7.94 2.15
N CYS A 86 -12.35 6.80 2.78
CA CYS A 86 -13.00 5.68 2.11
C CYS A 86 -14.41 6.09 1.63
N LEU A 87 -14.77 5.68 0.41
CA LEU A 87 -16.08 5.98 -0.21
C LEU A 87 -17.20 5.04 0.26
N PHE A 88 -16.88 3.80 0.66
CA PHE A 88 -17.87 2.74 0.91
C PHE A 88 -17.78 2.07 2.29
N CYS A 89 -16.65 2.17 2.96
CA CYS A 89 -16.49 1.77 4.36
C CYS A 89 -17.20 2.84 5.21
N ASN A 90 -17.94 2.46 6.26
CA ASN A 90 -18.60 3.35 7.25
C ASN A 90 -18.13 4.81 7.13
N ILE A 91 -19.00 5.63 6.53
CA ILE A 91 -18.74 6.98 6.00
C ILE A 91 -17.55 7.68 6.66
N GLY A 92 -16.48 7.92 5.90
CA GLY A 92 -15.46 8.91 6.25
C GLY A 92 -14.22 8.40 6.98
N ASN A 93 -14.02 7.09 7.14
CA ASN A 93 -12.80 6.59 7.77
C ASN A 93 -11.54 7.10 7.04
N PRO A 94 -10.55 7.63 7.78
CA PRO A 94 -9.31 8.13 7.21
C PRO A 94 -8.58 7.05 6.42
N VAL A 95 -8.10 7.43 5.24
CA VAL A 95 -7.28 6.61 4.34
C VAL A 95 -6.07 7.43 3.95
N VAL A 96 -4.89 6.84 4.01
CA VAL A 96 -3.68 7.44 3.44
C VAL A 96 -3.55 6.92 2.01
N ALA A 97 -3.71 7.82 1.05
CA ALA A 97 -3.64 7.52 -0.37
C ALA A 97 -2.20 7.73 -0.89
N TYR A 98 -1.69 6.74 -1.62
CA TYR A 98 -0.47 6.86 -2.41
C TYR A 98 -0.83 6.83 -3.88
N LYS A 99 -0.29 7.78 -4.63
CA LYS A 99 -0.34 7.85 -6.09
C LYS A 99 1.07 7.72 -6.64
N TRP A 100 1.28 6.71 -7.46
CA TRP A 100 2.52 6.47 -8.19
C TRP A 100 2.38 6.92 -9.63
N ILE A 101 3.32 7.75 -10.05
CA ILE A 101 3.47 8.18 -11.44
C ILE A 101 4.74 7.51 -11.96
N TYR A 102 4.64 6.74 -13.03
CA TYR A 102 5.77 5.97 -13.57
C TYR A 102 5.75 5.91 -15.10
N LYS A 103 6.88 5.54 -15.71
CA LYS A 103 7.05 5.36 -17.15
C LYS A 103 7.90 4.13 -17.47
N TYR A 104 7.86 3.71 -18.72
CA TYR A 104 8.72 2.67 -19.26
C TYR A 104 9.77 3.28 -20.19
N ASN A 105 11.04 3.22 -19.79
CA ASN A 105 12.12 3.94 -20.46
C ASN A 105 12.75 3.22 -21.65
N LYS A 106 12.59 1.90 -21.75
CA LYS A 106 13.21 1.09 -22.82
C LYS A 106 12.31 0.92 -24.05
N LEU A 107 11.07 1.41 -23.99
CA LEU A 107 10.17 1.45 -25.15
C LEU A 107 10.61 2.56 -26.10
N ARG A 108 10.92 2.21 -27.35
CA ARG A 108 11.57 3.13 -28.32
C ARG A 108 10.59 4.02 -29.10
N ASP A 109 9.29 3.89 -28.85
CA ASP A 109 8.21 4.55 -29.60
C ASP A 109 7.33 5.46 -28.73
N LEU A 110 6.17 5.91 -29.24
CA LEU A 110 5.19 6.75 -28.52
C LEU A 110 4.83 6.20 -27.13
N GLU A 111 4.89 4.89 -26.93
CA GLU A 111 4.65 4.22 -25.65
C GLU A 111 5.65 4.63 -24.56
N GLY A 112 6.90 4.94 -24.92
CA GLY A 112 7.91 5.44 -23.98
C GLY A 112 7.64 6.87 -23.49
N ARG A 113 6.69 7.58 -24.11
CA ARG A 113 6.21 8.90 -23.67
C ARG A 113 4.98 8.81 -22.77
N ILE A 114 4.39 7.62 -22.62
CA ILE A 114 3.20 7.43 -21.78
C ILE A 114 3.63 7.46 -20.32
N VAL A 115 2.94 8.29 -19.56
CA VAL A 115 3.02 8.34 -18.12
C VAL A 115 1.83 7.58 -17.56
N TYR A 116 2.10 6.60 -16.73
CA TYR A 116 1.11 5.76 -16.08
C TYR A 116 0.86 6.24 -14.66
N GLU A 117 -0.36 6.00 -14.17
CA GLU A 117 -0.77 6.33 -12.82
C GLU A 117 -1.37 5.09 -12.14
N LYS A 118 -0.97 4.83 -10.90
CA LYS A 118 -1.65 3.92 -9.98
C LYS A 118 -1.94 4.65 -8.67
N LYS A 119 -3.13 4.43 -8.11
CA LYS A 119 -3.56 5.01 -6.82
C LYS A 119 -4.04 3.91 -5.89
N PHE A 120 -3.53 3.85 -4.66
CA PHE A 120 -3.95 2.87 -3.66
C PHE A 120 -4.10 3.51 -2.28
N GLY A 121 -5.09 3.06 -1.52
CA GLY A 121 -5.41 3.59 -0.20
C GLY A 121 -5.03 2.60 0.88
N PHE A 122 -4.37 3.07 1.93
CA PHE A 122 -4.07 2.30 3.14
C PHE A 122 -4.87 2.85 4.31
N ARG A 123 -5.38 1.94 5.15
CA ARG A 123 -6.13 2.26 6.35
C ARG A 123 -5.27 1.95 7.56
N PHE A 124 -5.13 2.93 8.44
CA PHE A 124 -4.49 2.80 9.73
C PHE A 124 -5.48 3.23 10.80
N GLU A 125 -5.72 2.38 11.80
CA GLU A 125 -6.50 2.76 12.97
C GLU A 125 -5.68 2.63 14.23
N PHE A 126 -5.84 3.63 15.10
CA PHE A 126 -5.07 3.74 16.31
C PHE A 126 -5.99 3.67 17.53
N LYS A 127 -5.55 2.92 18.54
CA LYS A 127 -6.11 2.95 19.90
C LYS A 127 -4.96 3.29 20.85
N ASN A 128 -5.09 4.35 21.63
CA ASN A 128 -4.03 4.82 22.53
C ASN A 128 -2.67 5.02 21.82
N ASN A 129 -2.68 5.59 20.61
CA ASN A 129 -1.50 5.77 19.73
C ASN A 129 -0.80 4.47 19.28
N GLN A 130 -1.46 3.33 19.46
CA GLN A 130 -0.95 2.03 19.00
C GLN A 130 -1.76 1.56 17.79
N LEU A 131 -1.09 0.98 16.81
CA LEU A 131 -1.75 0.38 15.65
C LEU A 131 -2.68 -0.76 16.10
N SER A 132 -3.97 -0.57 15.85
CA SER A 132 -5.03 -1.53 16.20
C SER A 132 -5.58 -2.25 14.97
N HIS A 133 -5.65 -1.55 13.84
CA HIS A 133 -6.04 -2.14 12.56
C HIS A 133 -5.18 -1.59 11.43
N TYR A 134 -4.87 -2.46 10.48
CA TYR A 134 -4.17 -2.11 9.26
C TYR A 134 -4.84 -2.78 8.07
N GLY A 135 -4.97 -2.07 6.95
CA GLY A 135 -5.57 -2.64 5.76
C GLY A 135 -5.47 -1.74 4.56
N TYR A 136 -6.27 -2.06 3.55
CA TYR A 136 -6.31 -1.32 2.31
C TYR A 136 -7.73 -0.89 1.93
N CYS A 137 -7.80 0.08 1.02
CA CYS A 137 -9.01 0.58 0.43
C CYS A 137 -8.78 0.87 -1.06
N ASN A 138 -9.55 0.21 -1.93
CA ASN A 138 -9.49 0.43 -3.38
C ASN A 138 -10.59 1.39 -3.87
N SER A 139 -11.27 2.07 -2.94
CA SER A 139 -12.37 2.97 -3.26
C SER A 139 -12.42 4.12 -2.27
N PHE A 140 -11.68 5.17 -2.60
CA PHE A 140 -11.43 6.35 -1.77
C PHE A 140 -11.37 7.60 -2.66
N ARG A 141 -11.58 8.77 -2.07
CA ARG A 141 -11.58 10.07 -2.80
C ARG A 141 -10.18 10.50 -3.23
#